data_AF-A0A7W8D1L0-F1
#
_entry.id   AF-A0A7W8D1L0-F1
#
_cell.length_a   1.000
_cell.length_b   1.000
_cell.length_c   1.000
_cell.angle_alpha   90.00
_cell.angle_beta   90.00
_cell.angle_gamma   90.00
#
_symmetry.space_group_name_H-M   'P 1'
#
loop_
_entity.id
_entity.type
_entity.pdbx_description
1 polymer ?
#
loop_
_entity_poly.entity_id
_entity_poly.type
_entity_poly.pdbx_seq_one_letter_code
_entity_poly.pdbx_strand_id
1 'polypeptide(L)'
;MNQSVQTTPEALRLLKEGQILISDSRVILFQKGEQLYAKGISWQAALSPNDFQRLFDQNTFWVYEKKEEKISSEKDEDYYQWASRYL
;
A
#
# COMPACT_ATOMS: atom_id res chain seq x y z
N MET A 1 -2.48 -10.32 -13.53
CA MET A 1 -3.51 -11.00 -12.71
C MET A 1 -3.34 -10.46 -11.31
N ASN A 2 -4.29 -9.70 -10.77
CA ASN A 2 -4.14 -9.11 -9.43
C ASN A 2 -4.15 -10.27 -8.42
N GLN A 3 -3.00 -10.60 -7.83
CA GLN A 3 -2.93 -11.60 -6.77
C GLN A 3 -3.62 -11.03 -5.52
N SER A 4 -4.73 -11.66 -5.12
CA SER A 4 -5.36 -11.42 -3.83
C SER A 4 -4.66 -12.25 -2.77
N VAL A 5 -4.18 -11.57 -1.74
CA VAL A 5 -3.52 -12.17 -0.59
C VAL A 5 -4.57 -12.23 0.51
N GLN A 6 -4.93 -13.45 0.91
CA GLN A 6 -6.02 -13.69 1.85
C GLN A 6 -5.54 -13.80 3.30
N THR A 7 -4.23 -13.85 3.54
CA THR A 7 -3.69 -14.08 4.88
C THR A 7 -2.70 -13.00 5.29
N THR A 8 -2.84 -12.53 6.52
CA THR A 8 -1.99 -11.51 7.15
C THR A 8 -0.49 -11.90 7.19
N PRO A 9 -0.10 -13.16 7.42
CA PRO A 9 1.30 -13.59 7.34
C PRO A 9 1.89 -13.47 5.93
N GLU A 10 1.11 -13.79 4.89
CA GLU A 10 1.55 -13.66 3.51
C GLU A 10 1.67 -12.19 3.10
N ALA A 11 0.74 -11.35 3.56
CA ALA A 11 0.82 -9.90 3.38
C ALA A 11 2.10 -9.32 4.02
N LEU A 12 2.44 -9.74 5.24
CA LEU A 12 3.69 -9.33 5.90
C LEU A 12 4.93 -9.76 5.12
N ARG A 13 4.94 -10.98 4.56
CA ARG A 13 6.07 -11.44 3.73
C ARG A 13 6.25 -10.54 2.50
N LEU A 14 5.17 -10.22 1.79
CA LEU A 14 5.21 -9.37 0.61
C LEU A 14 5.66 -7.94 0.94
N LEU A 15 5.23 -7.38 2.07
CA LEU A 15 5.68 -6.08 2.54
C LEU A 15 7.20 -6.08 2.82
N LYS A 16 7.74 -7.17 3.39
CA LYS A 16 9.18 -7.35 3.60
C LYS A 16 9.97 -7.51 2.30
N GLU A 17 9.33 -8.04 1.26
CA GLU A 17 9.89 -8.13 -0.09
C GLU A 17 9.82 -6.78 -0.84
N GLY A 18 9.34 -5.72 -0.19
CA GLY A 18 9.25 -4.38 -0.76
C GLY A 18 8.00 -4.15 -1.61
N GLN A 19 7.04 -5.09 -1.60
CA GLN A 19 5.77 -4.91 -2.27
C GLN A 19 4.89 -3.89 -1.52
N ILE A 20 4.04 -3.21 -2.27
CA ILE A 20 2.99 -2.35 -1.71
C ILE A 20 1.69 -3.13 -1.74
N LEU A 21 0.97 -3.15 -0.63
CA LEU A 21 -0.32 -3.80 -0.53
C LEU A 21 -1.43 -2.78 -0.32
N ILE A 22 -2.63 -3.10 -0.78
CA ILE A 22 -3.84 -2.32 -0.53
C ILE A 22 -4.83 -3.25 0.15
N SER A 23 -5.37 -2.82 1.29
CA SER A 23 -6.46 -3.52 1.98
C SER A 23 -7.83 -3.15 1.41
N ASP A 24 -8.85 -3.99 1.67
CA ASP A 24 -10.27 -3.73 1.40
C ASP A 24 -10.77 -2.39 1.94
N SER A 25 -10.22 -1.96 3.06
CA SER A 25 -10.51 -0.72 3.76
C SER A 25 -9.82 0.49 3.12
N ARG A 26 -9.27 0.31 1.91
CA ARG A 26 -8.53 1.33 1.13
C ARG A 26 -7.35 1.92 1.87
N VAL A 27 -6.73 1.13 2.75
CA VAL A 27 -5.48 1.49 3.41
C VAL A 27 -4.33 0.90 2.61
N ILE A 28 -3.37 1.75 2.25
CA ILE A 28 -2.13 1.38 1.59
C ILE A 28 -1.12 0.97 2.64
N LEU A 29 -0.48 -0.16 2.44
CA LEU A 29 0.47 -0.78 3.34
C LEU A 29 1.80 -0.92 2.61
N PHE A 30 2.86 -0.42 3.24
CA PHE A 30 4.21 -0.49 2.67
C PHE A 30 5.25 -0.53 3.79
N GLN A 31 6.42 -1.06 3.46
CA GLN A 31 7.57 -1.06 4.36
C GLN A 31 8.56 0.02 3.94
N LYS A 32 9.12 0.74 4.92
CA LYS A 32 10.23 1.67 4.71
C LYS A 32 11.31 1.36 5.75
N GLY A 33 12.45 0.84 5.28
CA GLY A 33 13.47 0.29 6.17
C GLY A 33 12.92 -0.95 6.90
N GLU A 34 12.97 -0.95 8.23
CA GLU A 34 12.43 -2.03 9.07
C GLU A 34 11.00 -1.75 9.58
N GLN A 35 10.46 -0.56 9.32
CA GLN A 35 9.17 -0.13 9.86
C GLN A 35 8.05 -0.30 8.82
N LEU A 36 6.94 -0.90 9.25
CA LEU A 36 5.70 -0.97 8.48
C LEU A 36 4.91 0.32 8.64
N TYR A 37 4.29 0.76 7.55
CA TYR A 37 3.41 1.92 7.54
C TYR A 37 2.06 1.58 6.94
N ALA A 38 1.01 2.15 7.53
CA ALA A 38 -0.33 2.21 6.96
C ALA A 38 -0.63 3.66 6.58
N LYS A 39 -1.16 3.84 5.37
CA LYS A 39 -1.57 5.13 4.85
C LYS A 39 -3.02 5.06 4.40
N GLY A 40 -3.88 5.77 5.12
CA GLY A 40 -5.24 6.07 4.70
C GLY A 40 -5.28 7.34 3.84
N ILE A 41 -6.50 7.81 3.58
CA ILE A 41 -6.72 8.99 2.74
C ILE A 41 -6.12 10.27 3.37
N SER A 42 -6.29 10.44 4.68
CA SER A 42 -5.89 11.65 5.41
C SER A 42 -4.94 11.39 6.58
N TRP A 43 -4.44 10.16 6.72
CA TRP A 43 -3.59 9.77 7.84
C TRP A 43 -2.51 8.78 7.40
N GLN A 44 -1.40 8.79 8.13
CA GLN A 44 -0.34 7.80 8.01
C GLN A 44 0.12 7.42 9.41
N ALA A 45 0.26 6.12 9.66
CA ALA A 45 0.72 5.58 10.93
C ALA A 45 1.84 4.57 10.69
N ALA A 46 2.82 4.56 11.60
CA ALA A 46 3.76 3.46 11.72
C ALA A 46 3.08 2.33 12.50
N LEU A 47 3.21 1.09 12.01
CA LEU A 47 2.62 -0.09 12.61
C LEU A 47 3.69 -1.05 13.08
N SER A 48 3.54 -1.58 14.29
CA SER A 48 4.25 -2.79 14.67
C SER A 48 3.66 -4.00 13.93
N PRO A 49 4.41 -5.10 13.75
CA PRO A 49 3.87 -6.33 13.18
C PRO A 49 2.65 -6.87 13.95
N ASN A 50 2.64 -6.71 15.29
CA ASN A 50 1.52 -7.13 16.13
C ASN A 50 0.27 -6.28 15.90
N ASP A 51 0.42 -4.97 15.76
CA ASP A 51 -0.70 -4.07 15.45
C ASP A 51 -1.23 -4.32 14.05
N PHE A 52 -0.36 -4.55 13.08
CA PHE A 52 -0.75 -4.94 11.74
C PHE A 52 -1.61 -6.21 11.77
N GLN A 53 -1.16 -7.24 12.51
CA GLN A 53 -1.91 -8.48 12.59
C GLN A 53 -3.27 -8.29 13.24
N ARG A 54 -3.36 -7.49 14.31
CA ARG A 54 -4.63 -7.19 14.98
C ARG A 54 -5.59 -6.35 14.14
N LEU A 55 -5.08 -5.33 13.45
CA LEU A 55 -5.89 -4.36 12.71
C LEU A 55 -6.37 -4.91 11.36
N PHE A 56 -5.63 -5.85 10.77
CA PHE A 56 -5.92 -6.37 9.43
C PHE A 56 -6.11 -7.90 9.41
N ASP A 57 -6.50 -8.51 10.54
CA ASP A 57 -6.71 -9.97 10.64
C ASP A 57 -7.79 -10.49 9.69
N GLN A 58 -8.84 -9.70 9.47
CA GLN A 58 -9.98 -10.05 8.63
C GLN A 58 -9.96 -9.39 7.25
N ASN A 59 -8.90 -8.66 6.93
CA ASN A 59 -8.84 -7.87 5.70
C ASN A 59 -8.27 -8.70 4.56
N THR A 60 -8.81 -8.50 3.36
CA THR A 60 -8.17 -8.99 2.13
C THR A 60 -7.20 -7.93 1.63
N PHE A 61 -6.04 -8.38 1.13
CA PHE A 61 -5.03 -7.51 0.54
C PHE A 61 -4.87 -7.78 -0.95
N TRP A 62 -4.53 -6.75 -1.71
CA TRP A 62 -4.10 -6.86 -3.09
C TRP A 62 -2.72 -6.27 -3.26
N VAL A 63 -1.87 -6.97 -3.99
CA VAL A 63 -0.57 -6.42 -4.37
C VAL A 63 -0.80 -5.29 -5.37
N TYR A 64 -0.26 -4.12 -5.05
CA TYR A 64 -0.23 -3.01 -5.98
C TYR A 64 0.90 -3.26 -6.99
N GLU A 65 0.55 -3.82 -8.14
CA GLU A 65 1.44 -3.80 -9.29
C GLU A 65 1.53 -2.35 -9.77
N LYS A 66 2.68 -1.71 -9.51
CA LYS A 66 3.03 -0.49 -10.22
C LYS A 66 3.06 -0.86 -11.70
N LYS A 67 2.03 -0.49 -12.46
CA LYS A 67 2.14 -0.49 -13.91
C LYS A 67 3.44 0.26 -14.21
N GLU A 68 4.39 -0.41 -14.84
CA GLU A 68 5.49 0.28 -15.49
C GLU A 68 4.87 1.17 -16.57
N GLU A 69 4.38 2.34 -16.16
CA GLU A 69 4.51 3.51 -17.01
C GLU A 69 6.01 3.65 -17.20
N LYS A 70 6.49 3.17 -18.33
CA LYS A 70 7.73 3.66 -18.93
C LYS A 70 7.61 5.18 -18.84
N ILE A 71 8.33 5.76 -17.89
CA ILE A 71 8.45 7.20 -17.73
C ILE A 71 9.12 7.66 -19.01
N SER A 72 8.32 8.03 -20.01
CA SER A 72 8.79 8.94 -21.05
C SER A 72 9.05 10.24 -20.33
N SER A 73 10.30 10.68 -20.39
CA SER A 73 10.89 11.81 -19.67
C SER A 73 10.34 13.17 -20.12
N GLU A 74 9.04 13.29 -20.36
CA GLU A 74 8.39 14.54 -20.71
C GLU A 74 7.18 14.73 -19.82
N LYS A 75 7.20 15.85 -19.09
CA LYS A 75 6.13 16.44 -18.26
C LYS A 75 6.23 16.19 -16.77
N ASP A 76 7.34 16.67 -16.21
CA ASP A 76 7.28 17.49 -15.00
C ASP A 76 6.27 18.63 -15.22
N GLU A 77 5.03 18.50 -14.73
CA GLU A 77 4.17 19.62 -14.28
C GLU A 77 2.81 19.15 -13.73
N ASP A 78 2.33 17.94 -14.04
CA ASP A 78 0.97 17.51 -13.68
C ASP A 78 0.86 16.60 -12.42
N TYR A 79 1.95 16.39 -11.68
CA TYR A 79 2.01 15.41 -10.58
C TYR A 79 1.14 15.74 -9.35
N TYR A 80 0.49 16.90 -9.30
CA TYR A 80 -0.40 17.29 -8.18
C TYR A 80 -1.91 17.11 -8.42
N GLN A 81 -2.35 16.55 -9.55
CA GLN A 81 -3.79 16.51 -9.87
C GLN A 81 -4.59 15.29 -9.37
N TRP A 82 -4.01 14.36 -8.61
CA TRP A 82 -4.80 13.25 -8.05
C TRP A 82 -5.50 13.57 -6.71
N ALA A 83 -5.18 14.71 -6.08
CA ALA A 83 -5.80 15.14 -4.81
C ALA A 83 -7.13 15.91 -4.98
N SER A 84 -7.48 16.36 -6.18
CA SER A 84 -8.63 17.27 -6.40
C SER A 84 -9.92 16.59 -6.85
N ARG A 85 -10.12 15.29 -6.60
CA ARG A 85 -11.40 14.62 -6.94
C ARG A 85 -12.28 14.25 -5.73
N TYR A 86 -11.88 14.66 -4.53
CA TYR A 86 -12.65 14.47 -3.30
C TYR A 86 -12.56 15.69 -2.36
N LEU A 87 -12.56 16.90 -2.93
CA LEU A 87 -12.90 18.14 -2.22
C LEU A 87 -14.34 18.52 -2.54
#